data_AF-A0A2P8VDP7-F1
#
_entry.id   AF-A0A2P8VDP7-F1
#
_cell.length_a   1.000
_cell.length_b   1.000
_cell.length_c   1.000
_cell.angle_alpha   90.00
_cell.angle_beta   90.00
_cell.angle_gamma   90.00
#
_symmetry.space_group_name_H-M   'P 1'
#
loop_
_entity.id
_entity.type
_entity.pdbx_description
1 polymer ?
#
loop_
_entity_poly.entity_id
_entity_poly.type
_entity_poly.pdbx_seq_one_letter_code
_entity_poly.pdbx_strand_id
1 'polypeptide(L)' 'GREAENGLLSTTETNCEDNRAWRLYRRLGLTDIIRGYHVAGDPRAFAILGRTLPL' A
#
# COMPACT_ATOMS: atom_id res chain seq x y z
N GLY A 1 -22.83 -10.12 2.19
CA GLY A 1 -21.39 -10.39 2.03
C GLY A 1 -20.70 -9.86 3.27
N ARG A 2 -19.66 -10.53 3.78
CA ARG A 2 -18.94 -10.05 4.97
C ARG A 2 -18.22 -8.76 4.61
N GLU A 3 -18.64 -7.64 5.20
CA GLU A 3 -17.93 -6.37 5.05
C GLU A 3 -16.57 -6.54 5.72
N ALA A 4 -15.50 -6.27 4.98
CA ALA A 4 -14.16 -6.24 5.54
C ALA A 4 -13.99 -4.90 6.25
N GLU A 5 -13.67 -4.93 7.54
CA GLU A 5 -13.42 -3.73 8.35
C GLU A 5 -12.13 -3.01 7.92
N ASN A 6 -11.22 -3.70 7.24
CA ASN A 6 -9.96 -3.13 6.78
C ASN A 6 -9.56 -3.70 5.41
N GLY A 7 -9.08 -2.84 4.53
CA GLY A 7 -8.44 -3.19 3.26
C GLY A 7 -6.93 -3.01 3.34
N LEU A 8 -6.19 -4.01 2.86
CA LEU A 8 -4.74 -3.98 2.75
C LEU A 8 -4.31 -4.08 1.28
N LEU A 9 -3.31 -3.29 0.92
CA LEU A 9 -2.69 -3.28 -0.41
C LEU A 9 -1.19 -3.48 -0.27
N SER A 10 -0.66 -4.55 -0.86
CA SER A 10 0.78 -4.72 -1.06
C SER A 10 1.17 -4.15 -2.42
N THR A 11 2.18 -3.28 -2.45
CA THR A 11 2.66 -2.64 -3.68
C THR A 11 4.17 -2.51 -3.66
N THR A 12 4.81 -2.46 -4.83
CA THR A 12 6.25 -2.21 -4.89
C THR A 12 6.55 -0.80 -4.39
N GLU A 13 7.54 -0.70 -3.51
CA GLU A 13 8.03 0.58 -3.02
C GLU A 13 8.95 1.16 -4.07
N THR A 14 8.44 2.18 -4.76
CA THR A 14 9.23 3.02 -5.66
C THR A 14 9.54 4.31 -4.93
N ASN A 15 10.83 4.63 -4.77
CA ASN A 15 11.29 5.81 -4.03
C ASN A 15 10.92 7.14 -4.69
N CYS A 16 10.42 7.12 -5.93
CA CYS A 16 9.80 8.28 -6.57
C CYS A 16 8.31 8.35 -6.19
N GLU A 17 7.97 9.20 -5.23
CA GLU A 17 6.58 9.56 -4.90
C GLU A 17 5.80 10.13 -6.11
N ASP A 18 6.49 10.48 -7.20
CA ASP A 18 5.87 10.98 -8.43
C ASP A 18 5.18 9.88 -9.28
N ASN A 19 5.32 8.61 -8.89
CA ASN A 19 4.61 7.51 -9.54
C ASN A 19 3.09 7.68 -9.36
N ARG A 20 2.34 7.65 -10.48
CA ARG A 20 0.87 7.80 -10.52
C ARG A 20 0.15 6.83 -9.58
N ALA A 21 0.70 5.64 -9.36
CA ALA A 21 0.16 4.67 -8.42
C ALA A 21 0.13 5.19 -6.98
N TRP A 22 1.25 5.76 -6.51
CA TRP A 22 1.36 6.32 -5.16
C TRP A 22 0.36 7.46 -4.92
N ARG A 23 0.22 8.36 -5.90
CA ARG A 23 -0.81 9.42 -5.85
C ARG A 23 -2.23 8.86 -5.76
N LEU A 24 -2.54 7.80 -6.51
CA LEU A 24 -3.84 7.14 -6.44
C LEU A 24 -4.08 6.55 -5.03
N TYR A 25 -3.09 5.87 -4.47
CA TYR A 25 -3.22 5.27 -3.14
C TYR A 25 -3.54 6.32 -2.08
N ARG A 26 -2.81 7.44 -2.07
CA ARG A 26 -3.09 8.57 -1.17
C ARG A 26 -4.49 9.13 -1.37
N ARG A 27 -4.92 9.31 -2.62
CA ARG A 27 -6.26 9.81 -2.93
C ARG A 27 -7.37 8.87 -2.46
N LEU A 28 -7.12 7.56 -2.44
CA LEU A 28 -8.04 6.56 -1.90
C LEU A 28 -8.00 6.47 -0.36
N GLY A 29 -7.18 7.28 0.31
CA GLY A 29 -7.03 7.25 1.77
C GLY A 29 -6.24 6.04 2.28
N LEU A 30 -5.41 5.43 1.43
CA LEU A 30 -4.47 4.40 1.85
C LEU A 30 -3.28 5.05 2.57
N THR A 31 -3.00 4.54 3.77
CA THR A 31 -1.93 5.01 4.65
C THR A 31 -0.82 3.96 4.74
N ASP A 32 0.41 4.39 5.01
CA ASP A 32 1.52 3.45 5.14
C ASP A 32 1.41 2.69 6.46
N ILE A 33 1.40 1.36 6.38
CA ILE A 33 1.54 0.49 7.56
C ILE A 33 2.99 0.00 7.66
N ILE A 34 3.55 -0.50 6.54
CA ILE A 34 4.93 -0.99 6.47
C ILE A 34 5.61 -0.46 5.21
N ARG A 35 6.87 -0.08 5.32
CA ARG A 35 7.75 0.40 4.24
C ARG A 35 9.07 -0.38 4.29
N GLY A 36 9.81 -0.43 3.18
CA GLY A 36 11.10 -1.11 3.12
C GLY A 36 11.05 -2.63 3.28
N TYR A 37 9.89 -3.25 3.08
CA TYR A 37 9.75 -4.69 3.28
C TYR A 37 10.38 -5.46 2.11
N HIS A 38 11.34 -6.33 2.40
CA HIS A 38 12.03 -7.12 1.39
C HIS A 38 11.54 -8.57 1.43
N VAL A 39 11.04 -9.05 0.30
CA VAL A 39 10.61 -10.44 0.13
C VAL A 39 11.77 -11.25 -0.40
N ALA A 40 12.03 -12.41 0.18
CA ALA A 40 13.05 -13.33 -0.33
C ALA A 40 12.73 -13.69 -1.79
N GLY A 41 13.64 -13.37 -2.72
CA GLY A 41 13.48 -13.64 -4.15
C GLY A 41 13.14 -12.44 -5.04
N ASP A 42 12.78 -11.27 -4.47
CA ASP A 42 12.64 -10.01 -5.21
C ASP A 42 13.58 -8.95 -4.61
N PRO A 43 14.49 -8.34 -5.39
CA PRO A 43 15.39 -7.30 -4.89
C PRO A 43 14.69 -5.96 -4.59
N ARG A 44 13.42 -5.79 -4.97
CA ARG A 44 12.67 -4.55 -4.75
C ARG A 44 12.08 -4.53 -3.35
N ALA A 45 12.08 -3.34 -2.75
CA ALA A 45 11.32 -3.09 -1.54
C ALA A 45 9.82 -3.06 -1.85
N PHE A 46 9.01 -3.44 -0.87
CA PHE A 46 7.55 -3.40 -0.90
C PHE A 46 7.03 -2.52 0.23
N ALA A 47 5.90 -1.86 -0.05
CA ALA A 47 5.11 -1.15 0.93
C ALA A 47 3.77 -1.87 1.12
N ILE A 48 3.32 -1.93 2.37
CA ILE A 48 1.97 -2.36 2.72
C ILE A 48 1.20 -1.13 3.16
N LEU A 49 0.12 -0.87 2.43
CA LEU A 49 -0.79 0.23 2.68
C LEU A 49 -2.10 -0.28 3.24
N GLY A 50 -2.71 0.46 4.15
CA GLY A 50 -3.96 0.09 4.78
C GLY A 50 -4.99 1.20 4.82
N ARG A 51 -6.24 0.77 4.94
CA ARG A 51 -7.41 1.61 5.06
C ARG A 51 -8.48 0.91 5.89
N THR A 52 -9.10 1.64 6.81
CA THR A 52 -10.30 1.18 7.55
C THR A 52 -11.57 1.45 6.75
N LEU A 53 -12.55 0.55 6.86
CA LEU A 53 -13.88 0.60 6.26
C LEU A 53 -14.96 0.44 7.36
N PRO A 54 -16.20 0.93 7.18
CA PRO A 54 -16.69 1.71 6.04
C PRO A 54 -16.42 3.21 6.22
N LEU A 55 -16.37 3.95 5.11
CA LEU A 55 -16.52 5.42 5.14
C LEU A 55 -17.94 5.78 5.55
#